data_AF-A0A645A6E3-F1
#
_entry.id   AF-A0A645A6E3-F1
#
_cell.length_a   1.000
_cell.length_b   1.000
_cell.length_c   1.000
_cell.angle_alpha   90.00
_cell.angle_beta   90.00
_cell.angle_gamma   90.00
#
_symmetry.space_group_name_H-M   'P 1'
#
loop_
_entity.id
_entity.type
_entity.pdbx_description
1 polymer ?
#
loop_
_entity_poly.entity_id
_entity_poly.type
_entity_poly.pdbx_seq_one_letter_code
_entity_poly.pdbx_strand_id
1 'polypeptide(L)'
;MRMEGENRVIVQRGLAALPRTDFVGIHALLKEAGLDGKPVTSVQIGFSLAPRINAAGRMGAADLAADLLETEDPARAEELARALCDLNRERQAVEQDICADALRQIESLPDSQRSALVLDSDDWHQGVVGIVASRISEKFSCPSFMIHIQDDLGKGSCRSFGGFNLFAALEACSSLLEGFGGHELAAGFTIRKENIAPFREKMNGYVRAHCGKGIPVPALEIDAAVADPADLTMDEVEQLGHLDPYGAGNPRPVFALLGARVESLQGVGQGKHLKLQLSRGLCRFDAIFFSATAEECGIRVGDRVDAAFYLQGNTFRGRTTLQLQMVDLRLSRVPSRSEAESLELIRRLCCGESLTAQEADRLNVSLEQFRVLLKAIRRLLPQGRATAARLPFLRSVAELSGGREAFLRAALAMAVFEERGLLRAAPVDGEFLDIALLPWEDSVDLCACPLLQRLHAGAQVWEGREAQ
;
A
#
# COMPACT_ATOMS: atom_id res chain seq x y z
N MET A 1 23.26 -1.40 7.29
CA MET A 1 24.05 -0.28 7.83
C MET A 1 23.30 1.02 7.59
N ARG A 2 23.40 2.00 8.51
CA ARG A 2 22.81 3.34 8.30
C ARG A 2 23.64 4.11 7.25
N MET A 3 22.98 4.80 6.34
CA MET A 3 23.53 5.55 5.21
C MET A 3 23.85 6.99 5.62
N GLU A 4 24.64 7.12 6.67
CA GLU A 4 25.01 8.37 7.34
C GLU A 4 26.52 8.37 7.59
N GLY A 5 27.12 9.55 7.81
CA GLY A 5 28.54 9.68 8.20
C GLY A 5 29.51 8.93 7.27
N GLU A 6 30.40 8.14 7.85
CA GLU A 6 31.45 7.38 7.13
C GLU A 6 30.85 6.39 6.12
N ASN A 7 29.78 5.69 6.49
CA ASN A 7 29.11 4.73 5.61
C ASN A 7 28.64 5.40 4.31
N ARG A 8 28.05 6.60 4.42
CA ARG A 8 27.61 7.38 3.26
C ARG A 8 28.78 7.75 2.35
N VAL A 9 29.90 8.19 2.93
CA VAL A 9 31.10 8.58 2.18
C VAL A 9 31.71 7.38 1.45
N ILE A 10 31.82 6.23 2.12
CA ILE A 10 32.35 4.99 1.52
C ILE A 10 31.49 4.57 0.34
N VAL A 11 30.17 4.52 0.51
CA VAL A 11 29.24 4.11 -0.54
C VAL A 11 29.26 5.11 -1.70
N GLN A 12 29.24 6.42 -1.43
CA GLN A 12 29.30 7.44 -2.47
C GLN A 12 30.58 7.31 -3.32
N ARG A 13 31.74 7.13 -2.68
CA ARG A 13 33.02 6.92 -3.38
C ARG A 13 33.04 5.60 -4.14
N GLY A 14 32.50 4.53 -3.56
CA GLY A 14 32.37 3.23 -4.22
C GLY A 14 31.52 3.30 -5.48
N LEU A 15 30.34 3.92 -5.42
CA LEU A 15 29.46 4.11 -6.59
C LEU A 15 30.16 4.91 -7.70
N ALA A 16 30.89 5.98 -7.36
CA ALA A 16 31.65 6.78 -8.32
C ALA A 16 32.88 6.04 -8.92
N ALA A 17 33.38 5.02 -8.24
CA ALA A 17 34.49 4.18 -8.68
C ALA A 17 34.04 2.98 -9.54
N LEU A 18 32.83 2.45 -9.31
CA LEU A 18 32.30 1.26 -9.98
C LEU A 18 32.50 1.25 -11.51
N PRO A 19 32.20 2.32 -12.28
CA PRO A 19 32.37 2.28 -13.74
C PRO A 19 33.83 2.14 -14.20
N ARG A 20 34.80 2.43 -13.33
CA ARG A 20 36.24 2.43 -13.62
C ARG A 20 37.00 1.41 -12.78
N THR A 21 36.29 0.46 -12.20
CA THR A 21 36.89 -0.56 -11.36
C THR A 21 37.70 -1.55 -12.19
N ASP A 22 38.78 -2.10 -11.64
CA ASP A 22 39.56 -3.17 -12.29
C ASP A 22 38.97 -4.56 -12.04
N PHE A 23 37.95 -4.67 -11.16
CA PHE A 23 37.26 -5.92 -10.86
C PHE A 23 36.42 -6.40 -12.06
N VAL A 24 36.98 -7.29 -12.89
CA VAL A 24 36.31 -7.85 -14.08
C VAL A 24 35.01 -8.58 -13.73
N GLY A 25 34.92 -9.19 -12.55
CA GLY A 25 33.69 -9.81 -12.04
C GLY A 25 32.53 -8.85 -11.84
N ILE A 26 32.80 -7.64 -11.36
CA ILE A 26 31.77 -6.61 -11.16
C ILE A 26 31.22 -6.13 -12.52
N HIS A 27 32.09 -5.92 -13.50
CA HIS A 27 31.68 -5.56 -14.86
C HIS A 27 30.81 -6.65 -15.49
N ALA A 28 31.23 -7.91 -15.39
CA ALA A 28 30.45 -9.05 -15.87
C ALA A 28 29.07 -9.12 -15.19
N LEU A 29 29.00 -8.90 -13.88
CA LEU A 29 27.74 -8.90 -13.14
C LEU A 29 26.82 -7.73 -13.52
N LEU A 30 27.38 -6.53 -13.73
CA LEU A 30 26.62 -5.36 -14.21
C LEU A 30 26.01 -5.61 -15.60
N LYS A 31 26.79 -6.21 -16.50
CA LYS A 31 26.35 -6.61 -17.84
C LYS A 31 25.22 -7.63 -17.79
N GLU A 32 25.40 -8.72 -17.05
CA GLU A 32 24.37 -9.76 -16.87
C GLU A 32 23.13 -9.23 -16.13
N ALA A 33 23.28 -8.23 -15.25
CA ALA A 33 22.16 -7.55 -14.60
C ALA A 33 21.45 -6.53 -15.51
N GLY A 34 21.93 -6.30 -16.74
CA GLY A 34 21.38 -5.32 -17.67
C GLY A 34 21.61 -3.86 -17.25
N LEU A 35 22.64 -3.61 -16.44
CA LEU A 35 23.05 -2.29 -15.94
C LEU A 35 24.30 -1.74 -16.65
N ASP A 36 24.84 -2.49 -17.61
CA ASP A 36 25.98 -2.01 -18.41
C ASP A 36 25.65 -0.69 -19.14
N GLY A 37 26.60 0.24 -19.09
CA GLY A 37 26.47 1.59 -19.62
C GLY A 37 25.39 2.47 -18.95
N LYS A 38 24.76 2.03 -17.85
CA LYS A 38 23.75 2.82 -17.13
C LYS A 38 24.31 3.40 -15.83
N PRO A 39 23.78 4.54 -15.36
CA PRO A 39 24.08 5.00 -14.01
C PRO A 39 23.72 3.92 -12.98
N VAL A 40 24.67 3.61 -12.09
CA VAL A 40 24.50 2.66 -11.00
C VAL A 40 24.32 3.42 -9.69
N THR A 41 23.16 3.25 -9.08
CA THR A 41 22.75 3.90 -7.83
C THR A 41 22.77 2.90 -6.67
N SER A 42 22.75 3.44 -5.46
CA SER A 42 22.55 2.66 -4.22
C SER A 42 21.35 1.68 -4.30
N VAL A 43 20.26 2.12 -4.94
CA VAL A 43 19.05 1.31 -5.16
C VAL A 43 19.32 0.13 -6.09
N GLN A 44 20.00 0.35 -7.22
CA GLN A 44 20.32 -0.74 -8.16
C GLN A 44 21.31 -1.74 -7.54
N ILE A 45 22.24 -1.28 -6.71
CA ILE A 45 23.10 -2.19 -5.93
C ILE A 45 22.24 -3.05 -4.99
N GLY A 46 21.38 -2.43 -4.18
CA GLY A 46 20.57 -3.12 -3.19
C GLY A 46 19.54 -4.10 -3.77
N PHE A 47 18.94 -3.77 -4.92
CA PHE A 47 17.84 -4.54 -5.51
C PHE A 47 18.21 -5.36 -6.76
N SER A 48 19.40 -5.16 -7.34
CA SER A 48 19.84 -5.90 -8.52
C SER A 48 21.13 -6.69 -8.29
N LEU A 49 22.22 -6.04 -7.84
CA LEU A 49 23.51 -6.72 -7.72
C LEU A 49 23.61 -7.57 -6.45
N ALA A 50 23.32 -6.98 -5.30
CA ALA A 50 23.43 -7.67 -4.02
C ALA A 50 22.56 -8.95 -3.94
N PRO A 51 21.32 -9.00 -4.48
CA PRO A 51 20.53 -10.23 -4.51
C PRO A 51 21.20 -11.37 -5.29
N ARG A 52 21.94 -11.08 -6.37
CA ARG A 52 22.65 -12.10 -7.17
C ARG A 52 23.83 -12.71 -6.42
N ILE A 53 24.60 -11.87 -5.75
CA ILE A 53 25.71 -12.31 -4.88
C ILE A 53 25.15 -13.12 -3.70
N ASN A 54 24.10 -12.61 -3.04
CA ASN A 54 23.50 -13.27 -1.88
C ASN A 54 22.77 -14.57 -2.24
N ALA A 55 22.29 -14.72 -3.48
CA ALA A 55 21.64 -15.95 -3.93
C ALA A 55 22.60 -17.13 -3.86
N ALA A 56 23.89 -16.94 -4.16
CA ALA A 56 24.90 -17.98 -4.08
C ALA A 56 24.96 -18.63 -2.69
N GLY A 57 25.06 -17.83 -1.63
CA GLY A 57 25.06 -18.35 -0.26
C GLY A 57 23.75 -19.01 0.16
N ARG A 58 22.61 -18.54 -0.34
CA ARG A 58 21.29 -19.10 -0.03
C ARG A 58 21.01 -20.42 -0.73
N MET A 59 21.61 -20.61 -1.90
CA MET A 59 21.49 -21.80 -2.73
C MET A 59 22.68 -22.76 -2.57
N GLY A 60 23.51 -22.56 -1.53
CA GLY A 60 24.58 -23.49 -1.18
C GLY A 60 25.86 -23.41 -2.04
N ALA A 61 26.02 -22.35 -2.85
CA ALA A 61 27.15 -22.13 -3.75
C ALA A 61 27.84 -20.79 -3.47
N ALA A 62 28.18 -20.55 -2.19
CA ALA A 62 28.76 -19.28 -1.72
C ALA A 62 30.14 -18.98 -2.32
N ASP A 63 30.90 -20.04 -2.65
CA ASP A 63 32.19 -20.02 -3.33
C ASP A 63 32.12 -19.28 -4.68
N LEU A 64 31.07 -19.49 -5.47
CA LEU A 64 30.91 -18.82 -6.76
C LEU A 64 30.88 -17.29 -6.66
N ALA A 65 30.36 -16.75 -5.55
CA ALA A 65 30.33 -15.31 -5.32
C ALA A 65 31.73 -14.76 -4.98
N ALA A 66 32.54 -15.52 -4.22
CA ALA A 66 33.92 -15.16 -3.94
C ALA A 66 34.78 -15.27 -5.20
N ASP A 67 34.68 -16.38 -5.93
CA ASP A 67 35.38 -16.62 -7.19
C ASP A 67 35.13 -15.49 -8.20
N LEU A 68 33.90 -14.98 -8.28
CA LEU A 68 33.56 -13.88 -9.16
C LEU A 68 34.29 -12.59 -8.77
N LEU A 69 34.39 -12.29 -7.48
CA LEU A 69 35.02 -11.06 -6.99
C LEU A 69 36.56 -11.12 -7.05
N GLU A 70 37.13 -12.33 -7.08
CA GLU A 70 38.58 -12.57 -7.07
C GLU A 70 39.16 -12.87 -8.46
N THR A 71 38.37 -13.32 -9.43
CA THR A 71 38.87 -13.66 -10.77
C THR A 71 39.42 -12.44 -11.52
N GLU A 72 40.53 -12.63 -12.21
CA GLU A 72 41.14 -11.67 -13.13
C GLU A 72 40.88 -12.03 -14.61
N ASP A 73 40.34 -13.22 -14.89
CA ASP A 73 39.98 -13.66 -16.25
C ASP A 73 38.57 -13.17 -16.63
N PRO A 74 38.42 -12.32 -17.66
CA PRO A 74 37.13 -11.83 -18.12
C PRO A 74 36.18 -12.94 -18.60
N ALA A 75 36.70 -13.99 -19.22
CA ALA A 75 35.86 -15.10 -19.71
C ALA A 75 35.26 -15.86 -18.53
N ARG A 76 36.09 -16.15 -17.52
CA ARG A 76 35.64 -16.77 -16.28
C ARG A 76 34.65 -15.90 -15.50
N ALA A 77 34.88 -14.58 -15.47
CA ALA A 77 33.95 -13.63 -14.86
C ALA A 77 32.55 -13.67 -15.49
N GLU A 78 32.46 -13.74 -16.81
CA GLU A 78 31.17 -13.85 -17.52
C GLU A 78 30.45 -15.17 -17.23
N GLU A 79 31.17 -16.28 -17.07
CA GLU A 79 30.59 -17.57 -16.66
C GLU A 79 30.03 -17.50 -15.23
N LEU A 80 30.82 -16.99 -14.29
CA LEU A 80 30.43 -16.88 -12.89
C LEU A 80 29.25 -15.90 -12.71
N ALA A 81 29.24 -14.77 -13.42
CA ALA A 81 28.14 -13.81 -13.39
C ALA A 81 26.82 -14.42 -13.90
N ARG A 82 26.87 -15.25 -14.96
CA ARG A 82 25.71 -16.01 -15.45
C ARG A 82 25.22 -17.00 -14.41
N ALA A 83 26.13 -17.76 -13.79
CA ALA A 83 25.78 -18.71 -12.74
C ALA A 83 25.11 -18.04 -11.53
N LEU A 84 25.61 -16.89 -11.06
CA LEU A 84 24.95 -16.13 -9.98
C LEU A 84 23.56 -15.60 -10.40
N CYS A 85 23.40 -15.21 -11.67
CA CYS A 85 22.10 -14.81 -12.21
C CYS A 85 21.11 -15.98 -12.29
N ASP A 86 21.57 -17.18 -12.64
CA ASP A 86 20.77 -18.42 -12.63
C ASP A 86 20.33 -18.76 -11.20
N LEU A 87 21.26 -18.76 -10.23
CA LEU A 87 20.95 -19.02 -8.82
C LEU A 87 19.97 -18.01 -8.24
N ASN A 88 20.07 -16.73 -8.64
CA ASN A 88 19.10 -15.73 -8.21
C ASN A 88 17.70 -15.98 -8.81
N ARG A 89 17.61 -16.44 -10.06
CA ARG A 89 16.33 -16.82 -10.69
C ARG A 89 15.72 -18.03 -9.99
N GLU A 90 16.51 -19.04 -9.70
CA GLU A 90 16.09 -20.21 -8.94
C GLU A 90 15.59 -19.82 -7.54
N ARG A 91 16.37 -19.03 -6.80
CA ARG A 91 15.99 -18.48 -5.49
C ARG A 91 14.69 -17.66 -5.56
N GLN A 92 14.48 -16.90 -6.64
CA GLN A 92 13.22 -16.15 -6.86
C GLN A 92 12.02 -17.07 -7.07
N ALA A 93 12.19 -18.17 -7.83
CA ALA A 93 11.13 -19.15 -8.04
C ALA A 93 10.75 -19.85 -6.72
N VAL A 94 11.74 -20.36 -5.98
CA VAL A 94 11.54 -20.98 -4.67
C VAL A 94 10.90 -20.00 -3.68
N GLU A 95 11.33 -18.74 -3.67
CA GLU A 95 10.69 -17.71 -2.84
C GLU A 95 9.21 -17.52 -3.17
N GLN A 96 8.86 -17.54 -4.46
CA GLN A 96 7.49 -17.36 -4.92
C GLN A 96 6.61 -18.54 -4.48
N ASP A 97 7.10 -19.77 -4.60
CA ASP A 97 6.38 -20.98 -4.20
C ASP A 97 6.13 -21.01 -2.69
N ILE A 98 7.15 -20.73 -1.88
CA ILE A 98 7.03 -20.63 -0.42
C ILE A 98 6.05 -19.53 -0.03
N CYS A 99 6.10 -18.37 -0.70
CA CYS A 99 5.18 -17.26 -0.44
C CYS A 99 3.72 -17.64 -0.76
N ALA A 100 3.48 -18.32 -1.88
CA ALA A 100 2.16 -18.77 -2.26
C ALA A 100 1.59 -19.80 -1.27
N ASP A 101 2.41 -20.73 -0.80
CA ASP A 101 2.01 -21.68 0.24
C ASP A 101 1.74 -20.98 1.58
N ALA A 102 2.62 -20.08 2.03
CA ALA A 102 2.44 -19.30 3.24
C ALA A 102 1.13 -18.50 3.23
N LEU A 103 0.80 -17.85 2.10
CA LEU A 103 -0.47 -17.12 1.96
C LEU A 103 -1.69 -18.04 2.10
N ARG A 104 -1.67 -19.23 1.48
CA ARG A 104 -2.74 -20.23 1.64
C ARG A 104 -2.89 -20.67 3.10
N GLN A 105 -1.77 -20.90 3.80
CA GLN A 105 -1.81 -21.24 5.23
C GLN A 105 -2.46 -20.10 6.04
N ILE A 106 -2.06 -18.85 5.83
CA ILE A 106 -2.59 -17.68 6.55
C ILE A 106 -4.10 -17.51 6.35
N GLU A 107 -4.58 -17.70 5.12
CA GLU A 107 -6.01 -17.62 4.79
C GLU A 107 -6.84 -18.65 5.59
N SER A 108 -6.26 -19.82 5.86
CA SER A 108 -6.90 -20.89 6.65
C SER A 108 -6.79 -20.70 8.17
N LEU A 109 -5.93 -19.80 8.66
CA LEU A 109 -5.75 -19.59 10.10
C LEU A 109 -6.96 -18.87 10.72
N PRO A 110 -7.39 -19.23 11.95
CA PRO A 110 -8.36 -18.46 12.69
C PRO A 110 -7.77 -17.11 13.14
N ASP A 111 -8.61 -16.09 13.34
CA ASP A 111 -8.16 -14.75 13.74
C ASP A 111 -7.35 -14.74 15.05
N SER A 112 -7.64 -15.68 15.95
CA SER A 112 -6.89 -15.87 17.20
C SER A 112 -5.42 -16.31 17.01
N GLN A 113 -5.04 -16.70 15.79
CA GLN A 113 -3.68 -17.11 15.43
C GLN A 113 -3.01 -16.17 14.41
N ARG A 114 -3.60 -15.00 14.17
CA ARG A 114 -3.09 -14.01 13.20
C ARG A 114 -2.32 -12.85 13.85
N SER A 115 -2.07 -12.92 15.17
CA SER A 115 -1.25 -11.92 15.88
C SER A 115 0.25 -12.16 15.65
N ALA A 116 0.65 -13.43 15.54
CA ALA A 116 1.99 -13.87 15.15
C ALA A 116 1.85 -14.97 14.10
N LEU A 117 2.42 -14.76 12.91
CA LEU A 117 2.29 -15.72 11.81
C LEU A 117 3.35 -16.80 11.95
N VAL A 118 2.98 -17.90 12.60
CA VAL A 118 3.82 -19.09 12.76
C VAL A 118 3.39 -20.14 11.74
N LEU A 119 4.19 -20.29 10.70
CA LEU A 119 3.91 -21.12 9.54
C LEU A 119 5.03 -22.15 9.37
N ASP A 120 4.69 -23.34 8.90
CA ASP A 120 5.62 -24.46 8.78
C ASP A 120 5.36 -25.31 7.55
N SER A 121 6.41 -25.90 6.98
CA SER A 121 6.34 -26.87 5.88
C SER A 121 7.64 -27.68 5.76
N ASP A 122 7.50 -28.93 5.34
CA ASP A 122 8.55 -29.84 4.92
C ASP A 122 9.12 -29.49 3.53
N ASP A 123 8.33 -28.88 2.66
CA ASP A 123 8.73 -28.55 1.27
C ASP A 123 9.54 -27.25 1.14
N TRP A 124 9.66 -26.46 2.20
CA TRP A 124 10.30 -25.14 2.11
C TRP A 124 11.82 -25.19 2.12
N HIS A 125 12.48 -24.42 1.25
CA HIS A 125 13.93 -24.34 1.25
C HIS A 125 14.48 -23.47 2.42
N GLN A 126 15.31 -24.05 3.29
CA GLN A 126 15.88 -23.38 4.47
C GLN A 126 16.60 -22.05 4.15
N GLY A 127 17.33 -21.97 3.05
CA GLY A 127 18.04 -20.73 2.64
C GLY A 127 17.13 -19.56 2.25
N VAL A 128 15.84 -19.83 2.00
CA VAL A 128 14.88 -18.87 1.42
C VAL A 128 13.79 -18.46 2.42
N VAL A 129 13.44 -19.32 3.39
CA VAL A 129 12.37 -19.03 4.39
C VAL A 129 12.54 -17.69 5.10
N GLY A 130 13.77 -17.27 5.39
CA GLY A 130 14.04 -15.98 6.05
C GLY A 130 13.71 -14.75 5.20
N ILE A 131 13.67 -14.86 3.87
CA ILE A 131 13.28 -13.77 2.97
C ILE A 131 11.75 -13.66 2.94
N VAL A 132 11.09 -14.80 2.85
CA VAL A 132 9.63 -14.87 2.89
C VAL A 132 9.11 -14.39 4.24
N ALA A 133 9.80 -14.70 5.34
CA ALA A 133 9.49 -14.17 6.66
C ALA A 133 9.42 -12.63 6.63
N SER A 134 10.40 -11.95 6.02
CA SER A 134 10.39 -10.48 5.92
C SER A 134 9.16 -9.98 5.15
N ARG A 135 8.88 -10.57 3.98
CA ARG A 135 7.73 -10.17 3.15
C ARG A 135 6.39 -10.39 3.85
N ILE A 136 6.22 -11.53 4.52
CA ILE A 136 5.00 -11.85 5.26
C ILE A 136 4.85 -10.89 6.45
N SER A 137 5.94 -10.59 7.16
CA SER A 137 5.91 -9.68 8.30
C SER A 137 5.50 -8.26 7.89
N GLU A 138 6.06 -7.76 6.79
CA GLU A 138 5.69 -6.46 6.20
C GLU A 138 4.24 -6.46 5.70
N LYS A 139 3.85 -7.45 4.90
CA LYS A 139 2.50 -7.53 4.29
C LYS A 139 1.38 -7.59 5.31
N PHE A 140 1.56 -8.37 6.38
CA PHE A 140 0.54 -8.57 7.41
C PHE A 140 0.77 -7.74 8.67
N SER A 141 1.81 -6.90 8.69
CA SER A 141 2.10 -5.98 9.80
C SER A 141 2.15 -6.66 11.16
N CYS A 142 2.79 -7.84 11.20
CA CYS A 142 2.95 -8.62 12.42
C CYS A 142 4.23 -9.48 12.37
N PRO A 143 4.74 -9.94 13.52
CA PRO A 143 5.90 -10.83 13.55
C PRO A 143 5.62 -12.14 12.79
N SER A 144 6.58 -12.57 11.97
CA SER A 144 6.48 -13.82 11.20
C SER A 144 7.57 -14.81 11.64
N PHE A 145 7.20 -16.09 11.66
CA PHE A 145 8.04 -17.22 12.03
C PHE A 145 7.84 -18.32 10.98
N MET A 146 8.80 -18.46 10.07
CA MET A 146 8.78 -19.43 8.98
C MET A 146 9.65 -20.63 9.36
N ILE A 147 9.08 -21.83 9.41
CA ILE A 147 9.76 -23.05 9.87
C ILE A 147 9.89 -24.04 8.71
N HIS A 148 11.12 -24.32 8.30
CA HIS A 148 11.39 -25.48 7.45
C HIS A 148 11.51 -26.72 8.33
N ILE A 149 10.78 -27.79 8.00
CA ILE A 149 10.81 -29.07 8.71
C ILE A 149 11.67 -30.06 7.94
N GLN A 150 12.66 -30.64 8.61
CA GLN A 150 13.40 -31.80 8.13
C GLN A 150 13.31 -32.91 9.18
N ASP A 151 12.73 -34.05 8.80
CA ASP A 151 12.39 -35.14 9.70
C ASP A 151 11.48 -34.65 10.86
N ASP A 152 11.95 -34.78 12.11
CA ASP A 152 11.25 -34.31 13.32
C ASP A 152 11.74 -32.93 13.81
N LEU A 153 12.67 -32.30 13.10
CA LEU A 153 13.32 -31.06 13.51
C LEU A 153 13.00 -29.90 12.55
N GLY A 154 12.48 -28.82 13.11
CA GLY A 154 12.22 -27.56 12.42
C GLY A 154 13.35 -26.55 12.60
N LYS A 155 13.78 -25.92 11.50
CA LYS A 155 14.65 -24.74 11.49
C LYS A 155 13.81 -23.50 11.16
N GLY A 156 13.64 -22.64 12.17
CA GLY A 156 12.85 -21.43 12.10
C GLY A 156 13.67 -20.20 11.76
N SER A 157 13.14 -19.36 10.87
CA SER A 157 13.60 -17.99 10.62
C SER A 157 12.48 -17.02 10.94
N CYS A 158 12.77 -15.97 11.71
CA CYS A 158 11.74 -14.99 12.09
C CYS A 158 12.13 -13.54 11.82
N ARG A 159 11.09 -12.71 11.66
CA ARG A 159 11.19 -11.27 11.40
C ARG A 159 10.19 -10.52 12.26
N SER A 160 10.69 -9.42 12.81
CA SER A 160 9.92 -8.53 13.67
C SER A 160 9.11 -7.56 12.82
N PHE A 161 8.05 -7.02 13.43
CA PHE A 161 7.33 -5.86 12.94
C PHE A 161 7.10 -4.87 14.09
N GLY A 162 7.10 -3.57 13.79
CA GLY A 162 6.69 -2.52 14.74
C GLY A 162 7.54 -2.43 16.02
N GLY A 163 8.82 -2.82 15.97
CA GLY A 163 9.70 -2.81 17.16
C GLY A 163 9.46 -3.97 18.12
N PHE A 164 8.77 -5.03 17.70
CA PHE A 164 8.56 -6.22 18.53
C PHE A 164 9.88 -6.96 18.80
N ASN A 165 10.23 -7.19 20.05
CA ASN A 165 11.50 -7.86 20.38
C ASN A 165 11.40 -9.39 20.22
N LEU A 166 11.90 -9.90 19.08
CA LEU A 166 11.91 -11.33 18.79
C LEU A 166 12.75 -12.14 19.78
N PHE A 167 13.89 -11.61 20.23
CA PHE A 167 14.78 -12.34 21.13
C PHE A 167 14.09 -12.60 22.47
N ALA A 168 13.47 -11.58 23.06
CA ALA A 168 12.70 -11.70 24.29
C ALA A 168 11.49 -12.65 24.13
N ALA A 169 10.83 -12.60 22.97
CA ALA A 169 9.70 -13.49 22.67
C ALA A 169 10.11 -14.97 22.55
N LEU A 170 11.24 -15.24 21.89
CA LEU A 170 11.82 -16.58 21.78
C LEU A 170 12.31 -17.08 23.15
N GLU A 171 12.92 -16.22 23.95
CA GLU A 171 13.35 -16.54 25.31
C GLU A 171 12.16 -16.95 26.20
N ALA A 172 11.04 -16.22 26.12
CA ALA A 172 9.80 -16.58 26.80
C ALA A 172 9.24 -17.95 26.35
N CYS A 173 9.58 -18.39 25.14
CA CYS A 173 9.19 -19.67 24.55
C CYS A 173 10.30 -20.75 24.62
N SER A 174 11.42 -20.48 25.29
CA SER A 174 12.62 -21.33 25.30
C SER A 174 12.36 -22.80 25.65
N SER A 175 11.39 -23.09 26.53
CA SER A 175 11.00 -24.45 26.90
C SER A 175 10.49 -25.32 25.73
N LEU A 176 10.10 -24.72 24.61
CA LEU A 176 9.61 -25.40 23.41
C LEU A 176 10.70 -25.51 22.34
N LEU A 177 11.85 -24.88 22.53
CA LEU A 177 12.90 -24.71 21.55
C LEU A 177 14.13 -25.55 21.92
N GLU A 178 14.77 -26.15 20.93
CA GLU A 178 16.06 -26.83 21.07
C GLU A 178 17.22 -25.82 21.12
N GLY A 179 17.03 -24.65 20.53
CA GLY A 179 17.98 -23.55 20.57
C GLY A 179 17.49 -22.35 19.78
N PHE A 180 17.95 -21.15 20.13
CA PHE A 180 17.59 -19.91 19.44
C PHE A 180 18.72 -18.88 19.57
N GLY A 181 18.73 -17.90 18.66
CA GLY A 181 19.68 -16.80 18.69
C GLY A 181 19.33 -15.73 17.65
N GLY A 182 19.95 -14.56 17.77
CA GLY A 182 19.76 -13.44 16.86
C GLY A 182 19.57 -12.12 17.60
N HIS A 183 18.86 -11.20 16.96
CA HIS A 183 18.62 -9.85 17.45
C HIS A 183 17.13 -9.54 17.50
N GLU A 184 16.80 -8.36 18.03
CA GLU A 184 15.44 -7.84 18.17
C GLU A 184 14.61 -7.94 16.87
N LEU A 185 15.21 -7.63 15.72
CA LEU A 185 14.52 -7.54 14.43
C LEU A 185 14.53 -8.84 13.60
N ALA A 186 15.49 -9.73 13.87
CA ALA A 186 15.66 -10.97 13.13
C ALA A 186 16.34 -12.02 14.02
N ALA A 187 15.74 -13.20 14.11
CA ALA A 187 16.29 -14.32 14.87
C ALA A 187 16.07 -15.65 14.16
N GLY A 188 16.83 -16.66 14.58
CA GLY A 188 16.71 -18.04 14.14
C GLY A 188 16.50 -18.96 15.34
N PHE A 189 15.77 -20.05 15.14
CA PHE A 189 15.53 -21.03 16.19
C PHE A 189 15.42 -22.45 15.64
N THR A 190 15.52 -23.43 16.53
CA THR A 190 15.32 -24.85 16.25
C THR A 190 14.21 -25.36 17.17
N ILE A 191 13.28 -26.13 16.62
CA ILE A 191 12.07 -26.60 17.32
C ILE A 191 11.74 -28.03 16.89
N ARG A 192 11.18 -28.86 17.76
CA ARG A 192 10.64 -30.17 17.34
C ARG A 192 9.27 -30.00 16.68
N LYS A 193 8.96 -30.83 15.69
CA LYS A 193 7.67 -30.78 14.96
C LYS A 193 6.46 -30.79 15.89
N GLU A 194 6.51 -31.63 16.93
CA GLU A 194 5.47 -31.73 17.97
C GLU A 194 5.24 -30.44 18.78
N ASN A 195 6.26 -29.58 18.89
CA ASN A 195 6.21 -28.34 19.67
C ASN A 195 5.71 -27.14 18.86
N ILE A 196 5.53 -27.27 17.53
CA ILE A 196 5.14 -26.14 16.66
C ILE A 196 3.76 -25.61 17.03
N ALA A 197 2.77 -26.48 17.25
CA ALA A 197 1.43 -26.04 17.63
C ALA A 197 1.40 -25.34 19.01
N PRO A 198 1.99 -25.91 20.08
CA PRO A 198 2.15 -25.19 21.36
C PRO A 198 2.88 -23.85 21.22
N PHE A 199 3.92 -23.80 20.38
CA PHE A 199 4.67 -22.58 20.12
C PHE A 199 3.83 -21.51 19.43
N ARG A 200 3.03 -21.89 18.43
CA ARG A 200 2.10 -20.99 17.73
C ARG A 200 1.12 -20.33 18.69
N GLU A 201 0.52 -21.10 19.59
CA GLU A 201 -0.41 -20.59 20.59
C GLU A 201 0.27 -19.64 21.58
N LYS A 202 1.40 -20.05 22.15
CA LYS A 202 2.15 -19.26 23.12
C LYS A 202 2.66 -17.95 22.52
N MET A 203 3.18 -17.99 21.29
CA MET A 203 3.69 -16.80 20.60
C MET A 203 2.58 -15.81 20.25
N ASN A 204 1.44 -16.30 19.78
CA ASN A 204 0.26 -15.46 19.54
C ASN A 204 -0.24 -14.80 20.83
N GLY A 205 -0.26 -15.54 21.94
CA GLY A 205 -0.57 -14.99 23.26
C GLY A 205 0.41 -13.90 23.70
N TYR A 206 1.72 -14.13 23.49
CA TYR A 206 2.78 -13.18 23.82
C TYR A 206 2.64 -11.89 23.01
N VAL A 207 2.46 -11.98 21.68
CA VAL A 207 2.28 -10.79 20.84
C VAL A 207 1.03 -10.01 21.23
N ARG A 208 -0.11 -10.67 21.49
CA ARG A 208 -1.32 -9.97 21.96
C ARG A 208 -1.12 -9.23 23.27
N ALA A 209 -0.44 -9.85 24.23
CA ALA A 209 -0.15 -9.23 25.50
C ALA A 209 0.77 -8.00 25.34
N HIS A 210 1.71 -8.06 24.39
CA HIS A 210 2.68 -7.00 24.13
C HIS A 210 2.11 -5.84 23.29
N CYS A 211 1.25 -6.12 22.31
CA CYS A 211 0.63 -5.11 21.44
C CYS A 211 -0.60 -4.42 22.04
N GLY A 212 -1.07 -4.83 23.23
CA GLY A 212 -2.24 -4.22 23.87
C GLY A 212 -3.52 -4.32 23.03
N LYS A 213 -4.26 -3.21 22.88
CA LYS A 213 -5.57 -3.16 22.17
C LYS A 213 -5.47 -2.92 20.65
N GLY A 214 -4.28 -2.87 20.05
CA GLY A 214 -4.15 -2.58 18.62
C GLY A 214 -2.97 -3.29 17.97
N ILE A 215 -3.26 -3.99 16.87
CA ILE A 215 -2.23 -4.42 15.91
C ILE A 215 -1.61 -3.14 15.33
N PRO A 216 -0.28 -2.98 15.32
CA PRO A 216 0.34 -1.80 14.70
C PRO A 216 -0.11 -1.69 13.25
N VAL A 217 -0.68 -0.52 12.91
CA VAL A 217 -1.19 -0.25 11.57
C VAL A 217 0.00 0.15 10.68
N PRO A 218 0.15 -0.42 9.48
CA PRO A 218 1.17 0.04 8.55
C PRO A 218 0.98 1.53 8.26
N ALA A 219 2.02 2.30 8.50
CA ALA A 219 2.06 3.73 8.29
C ALA A 219 3.08 4.06 7.20
N LEU A 220 2.70 4.93 6.28
CA LEU A 220 3.59 5.49 5.28
C LEU A 220 3.91 6.93 5.68
N GLU A 221 5.18 7.21 5.95
CA GLU A 221 5.66 8.57 6.13
C GLU A 221 5.79 9.25 4.77
N ILE A 222 5.24 10.46 4.67
CA ILE A 222 5.31 11.31 3.48
C ILE A 222 6.18 12.50 3.84
N ASP A 223 7.26 12.71 3.10
CA ASP A 223 8.19 13.81 3.35
C ASP A 223 7.58 15.16 2.95
N ALA A 224 6.86 15.20 1.82
CA ALA A 224 6.21 16.42 1.35
C ALA A 224 4.96 16.15 0.51
N ALA A 225 3.89 16.89 0.79
CA ALA A 225 2.76 17.01 -0.13
C ALA A 225 3.09 18.06 -1.21
N VAL A 226 2.85 17.70 -2.48
CA VAL A 226 3.08 18.58 -3.62
C VAL A 226 1.99 19.64 -3.67
N ALA A 227 2.38 20.91 -3.45
CA ALA A 227 1.46 22.04 -3.47
C ALA A 227 1.06 22.42 -4.91
N ASP A 228 2.05 22.66 -5.78
CA ASP A 228 1.84 22.90 -7.21
C ASP A 228 2.32 21.70 -8.03
N PRO A 229 1.43 21.01 -8.76
CA PRO A 229 1.83 19.95 -9.67
C PRO A 229 2.88 20.39 -10.71
N ALA A 230 2.94 21.67 -11.07
CA ALA A 230 3.93 22.19 -12.00
C ALA A 230 5.38 22.08 -11.49
N ASP A 231 5.58 21.95 -10.17
CA ASP A 231 6.91 21.77 -9.57
C ASP A 231 7.51 20.39 -9.87
N LEU A 232 6.68 19.42 -10.28
CA LEU A 232 7.15 18.09 -10.68
C LEU A 232 7.81 18.16 -12.05
N THR A 233 9.12 18.42 -12.06
CA THR A 233 9.94 18.58 -13.27
C THR A 233 11.14 17.62 -13.28
N MET A 234 11.79 17.52 -14.44
CA MET A 234 13.04 16.76 -14.55
C MET A 234 14.19 17.44 -13.79
N ASP A 235 14.20 18.76 -13.68
CA ASP A 235 15.22 19.50 -12.94
C ASP A 235 15.15 19.14 -11.45
N GLU A 236 13.94 19.00 -10.88
CA GLU A 236 13.77 18.52 -9.51
C GLU A 236 14.22 17.06 -9.32
N VAL A 237 14.05 16.19 -10.33
CA VAL A 237 14.64 14.84 -10.29
C VAL A 237 16.16 14.90 -10.15
N GLU A 238 16.81 15.79 -10.90
CA GLU A 238 18.26 15.97 -10.84
C GLU A 238 18.71 16.53 -9.48
N GLN A 239 17.98 17.52 -8.95
CA GLN A 239 18.28 18.08 -7.63
C GLN A 239 18.15 17.03 -6.51
N LEU A 240 17.08 16.23 -6.53
CA LEU A 240 16.90 15.12 -5.59
C LEU A 240 17.99 14.06 -5.74
N GLY A 241 18.59 13.91 -6.92
CA GLY A 241 19.73 13.03 -7.16
C GLY A 241 20.92 13.31 -6.24
N HIS A 242 21.10 14.54 -5.76
CA HIS A 242 22.17 14.90 -4.81
C HIS A 242 22.01 14.26 -3.42
N LEU A 243 20.82 13.74 -3.09
CA LEU A 243 20.57 13.03 -1.83
C LEU A 243 21.06 11.57 -1.86
N ASP A 244 21.35 11.00 -3.03
CA ASP A 244 21.97 9.66 -3.14
C ASP A 244 23.38 9.67 -2.51
N PRO A 245 23.84 8.57 -1.86
CA PRO A 245 23.23 7.25 -1.75
C PRO A 245 22.04 7.18 -0.78
N TYR A 246 20.96 6.57 -1.25
CA TYR A 246 19.82 6.20 -0.42
C TYR A 246 20.07 4.89 0.33
N GLY A 247 19.43 4.71 1.49
CA GLY A 247 19.53 3.51 2.30
C GLY A 247 18.87 3.69 3.67
N ALA A 248 19.09 2.75 4.59
CA ALA A 248 18.58 2.88 5.95
C ALA A 248 19.11 4.18 6.59
N GLY A 249 18.27 5.03 7.18
CA GLY A 249 18.68 6.34 7.73
C GLY A 249 18.75 7.48 6.70
N ASN A 250 18.73 7.17 5.40
CA ASN A 250 18.55 8.16 4.32
C ASN A 250 17.63 7.56 3.23
N PRO A 251 16.34 7.33 3.52
CA PRO A 251 15.42 6.76 2.54
C PRO A 251 15.23 7.71 1.35
N ARG A 252 14.70 7.18 0.25
CA ARG A 252 14.27 8.02 -0.87
C ARG A 252 13.10 8.89 -0.40
N PRO A 253 13.06 10.18 -0.76
CA PRO A 253 11.96 11.06 -0.36
C PRO A 253 10.65 10.62 -1.04
N VAL A 254 9.61 10.44 -0.23
CA VAL A 254 8.25 10.10 -0.66
C VAL A 254 7.41 11.36 -0.73
N PHE A 255 6.90 11.66 -1.92
CA PHE A 255 6.01 12.79 -2.15
C PHE A 255 4.56 12.33 -2.23
N ALA A 256 3.61 13.22 -1.90
CA ALA A 256 2.19 12.98 -2.08
C ALA A 256 1.54 13.99 -3.03
N LEU A 257 0.83 13.50 -4.05
CA LEU A 257 -0.04 14.30 -4.92
C LEU A 257 -1.49 14.01 -4.56
N LEU A 258 -2.12 14.97 -3.87
CA LEU A 258 -3.47 14.80 -3.33
C LEU A 258 -4.56 15.18 -4.34
N GLY A 259 -5.60 14.36 -4.42
CA GLY A 259 -6.76 14.60 -5.28
C GLY A 259 -6.46 14.64 -6.78
N ALA A 260 -5.45 13.90 -7.23
CA ALA A 260 -5.20 13.66 -8.65
C ALA A 260 -6.35 12.84 -9.26
N ARG A 261 -6.66 13.05 -10.53
CA ARG A 261 -7.65 12.26 -11.27
C ARG A 261 -6.96 11.15 -12.04
N VAL A 262 -7.53 9.95 -11.99
CA VAL A 262 -7.08 8.81 -12.79
C VAL A 262 -7.62 8.96 -14.21
N GLU A 263 -6.73 9.14 -15.19
CA GLU A 263 -7.08 9.31 -16.60
C GLU A 263 -7.04 7.97 -17.35
N SER A 264 -6.10 7.09 -17.00
CA SER A 264 -6.02 5.75 -17.58
C SER A 264 -5.38 4.74 -16.61
N LEU A 265 -5.74 3.47 -16.78
CA LEU A 265 -5.22 2.33 -16.04
C LEU A 265 -4.87 1.21 -17.02
N GLN A 266 -3.67 0.67 -16.92
CA GLN A 266 -3.20 -0.41 -17.78
C GLN A 266 -2.33 -1.38 -16.99
N GLY A 267 -2.72 -2.67 -16.98
CA GLY A 267 -1.84 -3.74 -16.50
C GLY A 267 -0.66 -3.94 -17.45
N VAL A 268 0.55 -4.02 -16.90
CA VAL A 268 1.81 -4.27 -17.63
C VAL A 268 2.59 -5.39 -16.97
N GLY A 269 3.56 -5.97 -17.69
CA GLY A 269 4.37 -7.09 -17.17
C GLY A 269 3.51 -8.31 -16.84
N GLN A 270 2.67 -8.75 -17.78
CA GLN A 270 1.71 -9.85 -17.60
C GLN A 270 0.68 -9.60 -16.49
N GLY A 271 0.34 -8.33 -16.23
CA GLY A 271 -0.64 -7.94 -15.21
C GLY A 271 -0.07 -7.84 -13.80
N LYS A 272 1.25 -8.02 -13.62
CA LYS A 272 1.91 -7.90 -12.31
C LYS A 272 2.07 -6.46 -11.84
N HIS A 273 2.03 -5.49 -12.76
CA HIS A 273 2.28 -4.08 -12.47
C HIS A 273 1.17 -3.22 -13.05
N LEU A 274 0.90 -2.09 -12.42
CA LEU A 274 -0.14 -1.17 -12.84
C LEU A 274 0.49 0.13 -13.34
N LYS A 275 0.32 0.40 -14.63
CA LYS A 275 0.64 1.70 -15.22
C LYS A 275 -0.59 2.61 -15.13
N LEU A 276 -0.39 3.84 -14.66
CA LEU A 276 -1.42 4.87 -14.50
C LEU A 276 -1.05 6.10 -15.31
N GLN A 277 -2.05 6.86 -15.71
CA GLN A 277 -1.87 8.29 -15.99
C GLN A 277 -2.70 9.09 -15.00
N LEU A 278 -2.05 10.00 -14.29
CA LEU A 278 -2.66 10.88 -13.30
C LEU A 278 -2.70 12.32 -13.82
N SER A 279 -3.79 13.04 -13.56
CA SER A 279 -3.89 14.46 -13.87
C SER A 279 -4.22 15.29 -12.62
N ARG A 280 -3.66 16.49 -12.54
CA ARG A 280 -4.02 17.49 -11.52
C ARG A 280 -3.93 18.87 -12.14
N GLY A 281 -5.07 19.53 -12.28
CA GLY A 281 -5.16 20.77 -13.03
C GLY A 281 -4.86 20.54 -14.52
N LEU A 282 -3.88 21.25 -15.05
CA LEU A 282 -3.42 21.09 -16.44
C LEU A 282 -2.27 20.09 -16.57
N CYS A 283 -1.66 19.67 -15.47
CA CYS A 283 -0.52 18.76 -15.47
C CYS A 283 -0.97 17.30 -15.58
N ARG A 284 -0.19 16.50 -16.32
CA ARG A 284 -0.39 15.06 -16.48
C ARG A 284 0.92 14.33 -16.21
N PHE A 285 0.84 13.21 -15.51
CA PHE A 285 1.98 12.41 -15.10
C PHE A 285 1.76 10.95 -15.46
N ASP A 286 2.78 10.34 -16.05
CA ASP A 286 2.85 8.89 -16.16
C ASP A 286 3.33 8.32 -14.83
N ALA A 287 2.68 7.26 -14.37
CA ALA A 287 3.00 6.61 -13.12
C ALA A 287 3.06 5.08 -13.26
N ILE A 288 3.87 4.44 -12.43
CA ILE A 288 4.02 2.98 -12.38
C ILE A 288 3.93 2.50 -10.93
N PHE A 289 3.01 1.56 -10.68
CA PHE A 289 2.90 0.86 -9.41
C PHE A 289 3.37 -0.58 -9.60
N PHE A 290 4.54 -0.88 -9.04
CA PHE A 290 5.09 -2.23 -9.10
C PHE A 290 4.34 -3.16 -8.14
N SER A 291 4.19 -4.41 -8.57
CA SER A 291 3.51 -5.49 -7.83
C SER A 291 2.11 -5.13 -7.30
N ALA A 292 1.34 -4.38 -8.10
CA ALA A 292 -0.02 -3.98 -7.77
C ALA A 292 -0.93 -4.05 -9.00
N THR A 293 -2.20 -4.36 -8.79
CA THR A 293 -3.26 -4.37 -9.80
C THR A 293 -4.32 -3.32 -9.50
N ALA A 294 -5.09 -2.93 -10.52
CA ALA A 294 -6.19 -1.97 -10.33
C ALA A 294 -7.28 -2.49 -9.38
N GLU A 295 -7.50 -3.81 -9.37
CA GLU A 295 -8.46 -4.47 -8.49
C GLU A 295 -8.02 -4.41 -7.02
N GLU A 296 -6.75 -4.74 -6.74
CA GLU A 296 -6.18 -4.64 -5.39
C GLU A 296 -6.20 -3.19 -4.86
N CYS A 297 -5.94 -2.22 -5.73
CA CYS A 297 -6.01 -0.81 -5.36
C CYS A 297 -7.45 -0.28 -5.21
N GLY A 298 -8.46 -0.99 -5.72
CA GLY A 298 -9.86 -0.57 -5.66
C GLY A 298 -10.18 0.72 -6.41
N ILE A 299 -9.43 1.03 -7.48
CA ILE A 299 -9.55 2.29 -8.24
C ILE A 299 -10.01 2.06 -9.69
N ARG A 300 -10.62 3.08 -10.27
CA ARG A 300 -11.15 3.11 -11.64
C ARG A 300 -10.74 4.38 -12.37
N VAL A 301 -10.86 4.36 -13.70
CA VAL A 301 -10.70 5.57 -14.51
C VAL A 301 -11.78 6.57 -14.13
N GLY A 302 -11.38 7.82 -13.90
CA GLY A 302 -12.25 8.89 -13.44
C GLY A 302 -12.17 9.17 -11.94
N ASP A 303 -11.68 8.20 -11.15
CA ASP A 303 -11.55 8.36 -9.71
C ASP A 303 -10.58 9.49 -9.33
N ARG A 304 -10.80 10.05 -8.15
CA ARG A 304 -9.85 10.94 -7.51
C ARG A 304 -9.04 10.17 -6.48
N VAL A 305 -7.73 10.32 -6.52
CA VAL A 305 -6.78 9.57 -5.69
C VAL A 305 -5.77 10.48 -5.01
N ASP A 306 -5.34 10.07 -3.83
CA ASP A 306 -4.14 10.60 -3.18
C ASP A 306 -3.00 9.61 -3.48
N ALA A 307 -1.98 10.08 -4.19
CA ALA A 307 -0.90 9.28 -4.74
C ALA A 307 0.39 9.55 -3.95
N ALA A 308 0.96 8.53 -3.32
CA ALA A 308 2.30 8.59 -2.73
C ALA A 308 3.33 7.99 -3.70
N PHE A 309 4.44 8.68 -3.96
CA PHE A 309 5.38 8.28 -5.00
C PHE A 309 6.81 8.76 -4.78
N TYR A 310 7.76 8.09 -5.42
CA TYR A 310 9.09 8.61 -5.70
C TYR A 310 9.08 9.34 -7.04
N LEU A 311 9.64 10.55 -7.09
CA LEU A 311 9.87 11.28 -8.33
C LEU A 311 11.10 10.69 -9.04
N GLN A 312 10.97 10.29 -10.30
CA GLN A 312 12.10 9.71 -11.05
C GLN A 312 12.05 9.99 -12.55
N GLY A 313 13.21 9.91 -13.19
CA GLY A 313 13.34 9.85 -14.64
C GLY A 313 13.22 8.41 -15.14
N ASN A 314 12.45 8.19 -16.19
CA ASN A 314 12.36 6.93 -16.90
C ASN A 314 12.97 7.08 -18.30
N THR A 315 14.07 6.38 -18.57
CA THR A 315 14.72 6.38 -19.89
C THR A 315 14.25 5.18 -20.71
N PHE A 316 13.50 5.45 -21.77
CA PHE A 316 13.03 4.42 -22.70
C PHE A 316 13.35 4.82 -24.14
N ARG A 317 13.98 3.91 -24.89
CA ARG A 317 14.41 4.13 -26.29
C ARG A 317 15.19 5.45 -26.48
N GLY A 318 16.08 5.76 -25.54
CA GLY A 318 16.93 6.97 -25.58
C GLY A 318 16.23 8.26 -25.16
N ARG A 319 14.94 8.24 -24.80
CA ARG A 319 14.23 9.41 -24.29
C ARG A 319 13.96 9.25 -22.79
N THR A 320 14.40 10.22 -22.00
CA THR A 320 14.10 10.31 -20.58
C THR A 320 12.85 11.16 -20.37
N THR A 321 11.88 10.63 -19.62
CA THR A 321 10.65 11.32 -19.26
C THR A 321 10.42 11.23 -17.76
N LEU A 322 9.81 12.26 -17.17
CA LEU A 322 9.36 12.23 -15.80
C LEU A 322 8.36 11.09 -15.57
N GLN A 323 8.50 10.35 -14.47
CA GLN A 323 7.59 9.30 -14.07
C GLN A 323 7.44 9.27 -12.55
N LEU A 324 6.22 9.04 -12.08
CA LEU A 324 5.94 8.81 -10.66
C LEU A 324 6.03 7.30 -10.39
N GLN A 325 7.03 6.87 -9.62
CA GLN A 325 7.04 5.50 -9.10
C GLN A 325 6.17 5.44 -7.86
N MET A 326 5.01 4.82 -7.97
CA MET A 326 4.04 4.73 -6.90
C MET A 326 4.58 3.89 -5.74
N VAL A 327 4.34 4.39 -4.53
CA VAL A 327 4.57 3.71 -3.25
C VAL A 327 3.25 3.21 -2.70
N ASP A 328 2.24 4.08 -2.69
CA ASP A 328 0.89 3.76 -2.24
C ASP A 328 -0.15 4.64 -2.94
N LEU A 329 -1.39 4.18 -2.97
CA LEU A 329 -2.49 4.84 -3.65
C LEU A 329 -3.81 4.59 -2.93
N ARG A 330 -4.56 5.66 -2.68
CA ARG A 330 -5.90 5.57 -2.08
C ARG A 330 -6.89 6.50 -2.77
N LEU A 331 -8.19 6.23 -2.63
CA LEU A 331 -9.23 7.21 -2.98
C LEU A 331 -9.03 8.50 -2.19
N SER A 332 -9.12 9.63 -2.88
CA SER A 332 -8.72 10.92 -2.33
C SER A 332 -9.65 11.37 -1.20
N ARG A 333 -9.03 11.84 -0.11
CA ARG A 333 -9.74 12.46 1.01
C ARG A 333 -9.81 13.98 0.92
N VAL A 334 -9.34 14.54 -0.21
CA VAL A 334 -9.37 15.98 -0.47
C VAL A 334 -10.50 16.29 -1.45
N PRO A 335 -11.35 17.31 -1.18
CA PRO A 335 -12.38 17.70 -2.11
C PRO A 335 -11.77 18.46 -3.29
N SER A 336 -12.35 18.30 -4.47
CA SER A 336 -12.18 19.25 -5.56
C SER A 336 -12.88 20.57 -5.24
N ARG A 337 -12.58 21.64 -5.99
CA ARG A 337 -13.23 22.94 -5.83
C ARG A 337 -14.78 22.84 -5.88
N SER A 338 -15.31 22.11 -6.86
CA SER A 338 -16.77 21.92 -7.00
C SER A 338 -17.38 21.10 -5.86
N GLU A 339 -16.66 20.08 -5.36
CA GLU A 339 -17.11 19.31 -4.19
C GLU A 339 -17.09 20.15 -2.92
N ALA A 340 -16.05 20.98 -2.74
CA ALA A 340 -15.97 21.91 -1.61
C ALA A 340 -17.10 22.94 -1.65
N GLU A 341 -17.39 23.54 -2.81
CA GLU A 341 -18.53 24.44 -3.02
C GLU A 341 -19.87 23.74 -2.72
N SER A 342 -20.01 22.46 -3.13
CA SER A 342 -21.21 21.67 -2.84
C SER A 342 -21.38 21.39 -1.35
N LEU A 343 -20.30 21.00 -0.65
CA LEU A 343 -20.33 20.74 0.78
C LEU A 343 -20.61 22.01 1.60
N GLU A 344 -20.04 23.14 1.18
CA GLU A 344 -20.30 24.43 1.81
C GLU A 344 -21.76 24.85 1.63
N LEU A 345 -22.35 24.63 0.45
CA LEU A 345 -23.77 24.88 0.21
C LEU A 345 -24.67 24.03 1.14
N ILE A 346 -24.35 22.75 1.33
CA ILE A 346 -25.07 21.88 2.29
C ILE A 346 -24.87 22.36 3.73
N ARG A 347 -23.65 22.74 4.12
CA ARG A 347 -23.37 23.29 5.45
C ARG A 347 -24.23 24.53 5.73
N ARG A 348 -24.28 25.47 4.78
CA ARG A 348 -25.10 26.69 4.87
C ARG A 348 -26.59 26.38 5.02
N LEU A 349 -27.10 25.39 4.26
CA LEU A 349 -28.48 24.91 4.42
C LEU A 349 -28.73 24.35 5.83
N CYS A 350 -27.85 23.49 6.33
CA CYS A 350 -27.98 22.89 7.67
C CYS A 350 -27.87 23.92 8.81
N CYS A 351 -26.99 24.91 8.68
CA CYS A 351 -26.86 26.03 9.64
C CYS A 351 -27.99 27.04 9.51
N GLY A 352 -28.73 26.99 8.40
CA GLY A 352 -29.87 27.84 8.19
C GLY A 352 -29.59 29.23 7.67
N GLU A 353 -28.52 29.37 6.92
CA GLU A 353 -28.19 30.59 6.22
C GLU A 353 -29.12 30.79 5.01
N SER A 354 -29.26 32.04 4.55
CA SER A 354 -30.03 32.35 3.35
C SER A 354 -29.35 31.79 2.10
N LEU A 355 -30.13 31.16 1.23
CA LEU A 355 -29.70 30.67 -0.08
C LEU A 355 -30.22 31.58 -1.19
N THR A 356 -29.44 31.74 -2.25
CA THR A 356 -29.91 32.40 -3.48
C THR A 356 -30.90 31.52 -4.23
N ALA A 357 -31.72 32.10 -5.11
CA ALA A 357 -32.66 31.33 -5.94
C ALA A 357 -31.95 30.28 -6.80
N GLN A 358 -30.73 30.58 -7.31
CA GLN A 358 -29.92 29.65 -8.07
C GLN A 358 -29.41 28.49 -7.21
N GLU A 359 -28.97 28.76 -5.98
CA GLU A 359 -28.55 27.72 -5.03
C GLU A 359 -29.71 26.81 -4.61
N ALA A 360 -30.91 27.37 -4.42
CA ALA A 360 -32.11 26.60 -4.12
C ALA A 360 -32.51 25.68 -5.30
N ASP A 361 -32.42 26.16 -6.54
CA ASP A 361 -32.70 25.37 -7.74
C ASP A 361 -31.74 24.17 -7.90
N ARG A 362 -30.45 24.37 -7.59
CA ARG A 362 -29.43 23.30 -7.57
C ARG A 362 -29.73 22.20 -6.54
N LEU A 363 -30.32 22.59 -5.40
CA LEU A 363 -30.73 21.68 -4.33
C LEU A 363 -32.13 21.10 -4.52
N ASN A 364 -32.83 21.46 -5.61
CA ASN A 364 -34.15 20.94 -5.91
C ASN A 364 -34.03 19.47 -6.37
N VAL A 365 -34.40 18.55 -5.48
CA VAL A 365 -34.30 17.10 -5.69
C VAL A 365 -35.69 16.48 -5.57
N SER A 366 -36.12 15.75 -6.60
CA SER A 366 -37.42 15.07 -6.59
C SER A 366 -37.42 13.83 -5.69
N LEU A 367 -38.61 13.37 -5.27
CA LEU A 367 -38.73 12.11 -4.49
C LEU A 367 -38.14 10.91 -5.23
N GLU A 368 -38.32 10.82 -6.54
CA GLU A 368 -37.69 9.78 -7.37
C GLU A 368 -36.16 9.82 -7.28
N GLN A 369 -35.57 11.02 -7.28
CA GLN A 369 -34.12 11.16 -7.13
C GLN A 369 -33.65 10.75 -5.72
N PHE A 370 -34.40 11.08 -4.66
CA PHE A 370 -34.12 10.56 -3.32
C PHE A 370 -34.22 9.03 -3.25
N ARG A 371 -35.22 8.41 -3.89
CA ARG A 371 -35.33 6.94 -3.98
C ARG A 371 -34.11 6.31 -4.64
N VAL A 372 -33.63 6.90 -5.75
CA VAL A 372 -32.40 6.46 -6.43
C VAL A 372 -31.18 6.56 -5.52
N LEU A 373 -31.03 7.67 -4.80
CA LEU A 373 -29.93 7.89 -3.85
C LEU A 373 -29.97 6.91 -2.67
N LEU A 374 -31.15 6.65 -2.11
CA LEU A 374 -31.31 5.65 -1.04
C LEU A 374 -30.98 4.24 -1.54
N LYS A 375 -31.37 3.89 -2.76
CA LYS A 375 -31.01 2.61 -3.39
C LYS A 375 -29.50 2.49 -3.62
N ALA A 376 -28.83 3.57 -4.01
CA ALA A 376 -27.38 3.62 -4.14
C ALA A 376 -26.68 3.40 -2.78
N ILE A 377 -27.12 4.09 -1.73
CA ILE A 377 -26.60 3.91 -0.36
C ILE A 377 -26.79 2.46 0.12
N ARG A 378 -28.00 1.88 -0.06
CA ARG A 378 -28.26 0.46 0.29
C ARG A 378 -27.34 -0.51 -0.43
N ARG A 379 -26.99 -0.24 -1.70
CA ARG A 379 -26.05 -1.07 -2.45
C ARG A 379 -24.63 -1.01 -1.90
N LEU A 380 -24.23 0.13 -1.35
CA LEU A 380 -22.92 0.32 -0.71
C LEU A 380 -22.88 -0.23 0.73
N LEU A 381 -24.04 -0.51 1.35
CA LEU A 381 -24.18 -1.01 2.71
C LEU A 381 -24.92 -2.36 2.74
N PRO A 382 -24.33 -3.46 2.21
CA PRO A 382 -25.02 -4.75 2.10
C PRO A 382 -25.41 -5.35 3.46
N GLN A 383 -24.64 -5.06 4.53
CA GLN A 383 -24.97 -5.45 5.91
C GLN A 383 -25.74 -4.36 6.68
N GLY A 384 -26.22 -3.33 5.99
CA GLY A 384 -26.87 -2.17 6.59
C GLY A 384 -25.94 -1.23 7.34
N ARG A 385 -24.63 -1.50 7.41
CA ARG A 385 -23.64 -0.63 8.07
C ARG A 385 -22.26 -0.72 7.41
N ALA A 386 -21.49 0.36 7.47
CA ALA A 386 -20.08 0.38 7.08
C ALA A 386 -19.36 1.58 7.70
N THR A 387 -18.05 1.44 7.93
CA THR A 387 -17.15 2.56 8.20
C THR A 387 -16.45 2.95 6.90
N ALA A 388 -16.60 4.19 6.46
CA ALA A 388 -16.04 4.65 5.19
C ALA A 388 -15.57 6.10 5.27
N ALA A 389 -14.53 6.44 4.48
CA ALA A 389 -14.11 7.82 4.32
C ALA A 389 -15.22 8.64 3.66
N ARG A 390 -15.51 9.83 4.22
CA ARG A 390 -16.67 10.65 3.83
C ARG A 390 -16.73 10.97 2.33
N LEU A 391 -15.64 11.49 1.77
CA LEU A 391 -15.62 11.92 0.36
C LEU A 391 -15.68 10.74 -0.62
N PRO A 392 -14.87 9.67 -0.49
CA PRO A 392 -15.04 8.47 -1.30
C PRO A 392 -16.46 7.92 -1.27
N PHE A 393 -17.10 7.84 -0.09
CA PHE A 393 -18.47 7.36 0.03
C PHE A 393 -19.46 8.22 -0.77
N LEU A 394 -19.41 9.55 -0.61
CA LEU A 394 -20.27 10.47 -1.36
C LEU A 394 -20.07 10.38 -2.88
N ARG A 395 -18.83 10.20 -3.33
CA ARG A 395 -18.52 10.00 -4.77
C ARG A 395 -19.11 8.70 -5.29
N SER A 396 -19.01 7.60 -4.53
CA SER A 396 -19.62 6.32 -4.91
C SER A 396 -21.15 6.40 -4.97
N VAL A 397 -21.79 7.10 -4.03
CA VAL A 397 -23.24 7.36 -4.09
C VAL A 397 -23.59 8.16 -5.33
N ALA A 398 -22.86 9.25 -5.60
CA ALA A 398 -23.07 10.11 -6.77
C ALA A 398 -22.92 9.37 -8.10
N GLU A 399 -21.91 8.50 -8.20
CA GLU A 399 -21.68 7.67 -9.39
C GLU A 399 -22.84 6.69 -9.62
N LEU A 400 -23.28 5.99 -8.56
CA LEU A 400 -24.38 5.03 -8.64
C LEU A 400 -25.74 5.69 -8.93
N SER A 401 -25.96 6.91 -8.44
CA SER A 401 -27.20 7.65 -8.70
C SER A 401 -27.21 8.31 -10.08
N GLY A 402 -26.04 8.70 -10.58
CA GLY A 402 -25.88 9.47 -11.81
C GLY A 402 -26.60 10.83 -11.79
N GLY A 403 -26.69 11.46 -12.97
CA GLY A 403 -27.42 12.72 -13.16
C GLY A 403 -26.59 13.98 -12.93
N ARG A 404 -27.24 15.15 -13.12
CA ARG A 404 -26.62 16.45 -12.87
C ARG A 404 -26.41 16.66 -11.37
N GLU A 405 -25.28 17.25 -11.01
CA GLU A 405 -24.93 17.58 -9.62
C GLU A 405 -25.01 16.40 -8.65
N ALA A 406 -24.71 15.18 -9.14
CA ALA A 406 -24.87 13.96 -8.38
C ALA A 406 -24.16 13.99 -7.01
N PHE A 407 -22.98 14.63 -6.91
CA PHE A 407 -22.27 14.80 -5.65
C PHE A 407 -23.02 15.70 -4.65
N LEU A 408 -23.52 16.86 -5.11
CA LEU A 408 -24.32 17.77 -4.28
C LEU A 408 -25.58 17.05 -3.76
N ARG A 409 -26.24 16.29 -4.63
CA ARG A 409 -27.44 15.52 -4.29
C ARG A 409 -27.15 14.37 -3.32
N ALA A 410 -26.02 13.68 -3.49
CA ALA A 410 -25.57 12.67 -2.53
C ALA A 410 -25.31 13.29 -1.15
N ALA A 411 -24.65 14.46 -1.09
CA ALA A 411 -24.42 15.17 0.16
C ALA A 411 -25.74 15.66 0.81
N LEU A 412 -26.68 16.19 0.02
CA LEU A 412 -28.02 16.56 0.49
C LEU A 412 -28.78 15.35 1.03
N ALA A 413 -28.78 14.24 0.30
CA ALA A 413 -29.48 13.02 0.69
C ALA A 413 -28.94 12.46 2.01
N MET A 414 -27.62 12.48 2.23
CA MET A 414 -27.06 12.09 3.54
C MET A 414 -27.62 12.94 4.68
N ALA A 415 -27.70 14.27 4.52
CA ALA A 415 -28.22 15.17 5.54
C ALA A 415 -29.74 14.98 5.79
N VAL A 416 -30.52 14.83 4.71
CA VAL A 416 -31.98 14.61 4.79
C VAL A 416 -32.29 13.24 5.40
N PHE A 417 -31.60 12.19 4.97
CA PHE A 417 -31.83 10.84 5.49
C PHE A 417 -31.40 10.69 6.95
N GLU A 418 -30.36 11.39 7.37
CA GLU A 418 -29.98 11.44 8.78
C GLU A 418 -31.03 12.17 9.63
N GLU A 419 -31.50 13.33 9.18
CA GLU A 419 -32.54 14.09 9.90
C GLU A 419 -33.87 13.33 9.97
N ARG A 420 -34.25 12.60 8.91
CA ARG A 420 -35.47 11.77 8.87
C ARG A 420 -35.30 10.39 9.50
N GLY A 421 -34.14 10.07 10.07
CA GLY A 421 -33.91 8.79 10.76
C GLY A 421 -33.89 7.56 9.83
N LEU A 422 -33.58 7.74 8.55
CA LEU A 422 -33.38 6.65 7.59
C LEU A 422 -31.96 6.06 7.68
N LEU A 423 -30.99 6.88 8.09
CA LEU A 423 -29.63 6.47 8.36
C LEU A 423 -29.04 7.25 9.54
N ARG A 424 -27.92 6.77 10.08
CA ARG A 424 -27.04 7.47 11.01
C ARG A 424 -25.67 7.59 10.37
N ALA A 425 -25.03 8.75 10.40
CA ALA A 425 -23.67 8.96 9.89
C ALA A 425 -22.78 9.63 10.96
N ALA A 426 -22.28 8.83 11.89
CA ALA A 426 -21.48 9.35 13.00
C ALA A 426 -19.99 9.51 12.60
N PRO A 427 -19.35 10.66 12.86
CA PRO A 427 -17.92 10.81 12.62
C PRO A 427 -17.12 9.93 13.59
N VAL A 428 -16.16 9.17 13.07
CA VAL A 428 -15.24 8.35 13.89
C VAL A 428 -13.99 9.14 14.25
N ASP A 429 -13.41 9.85 13.28
CA ASP A 429 -12.12 10.53 13.39
C ASP A 429 -11.97 11.68 12.36
N GLY A 430 -12.99 12.51 12.18
CA GLY A 430 -12.96 13.67 11.27
C GLY A 430 -12.90 13.34 9.76
N GLU A 431 -12.36 12.18 9.38
CA GLU A 431 -12.23 11.70 8.00
C GLU A 431 -13.19 10.54 7.69
N PHE A 432 -13.44 9.65 8.66
CA PHE A 432 -14.33 8.51 8.50
C PHE A 432 -15.71 8.73 9.14
N LEU A 433 -16.71 8.09 8.52
CA LEU A 433 -18.08 8.00 8.99
C LEU A 433 -18.42 6.55 9.32
N ASP A 434 -19.00 6.30 10.50
CA ASP A 434 -19.78 5.10 10.79
C ASP A 434 -21.21 5.32 10.29
N ILE A 435 -21.53 4.68 9.16
CA ILE A 435 -22.80 4.83 8.46
C ILE A 435 -23.64 3.58 8.72
N ALA A 436 -24.85 3.76 9.24
CA ALA A 436 -25.79 2.67 9.49
C ALA A 436 -27.19 3.03 8.99
N LEU A 437 -27.82 2.15 8.23
CA LEU A 437 -29.23 2.23 7.91
C LEU A 437 -30.04 1.88 9.15
N LEU A 438 -31.03 2.71 9.45
CA LEU A 438 -31.94 2.49 10.58
C LEU A 438 -33.17 1.72 10.08
N PRO A 439 -33.80 0.88 10.92
CA PRO A 439 -35.07 0.27 10.56
C PRO A 439 -36.19 1.33 10.60
N TRP A 440 -37.13 1.24 9.67
CA TRP A 440 -38.37 2.02 9.69
C TRP A 440 -39.54 1.12 9.30
N GLU A 441 -40.66 1.26 9.99
CA GLU A 441 -41.83 0.36 9.86
C GLU A 441 -42.83 0.83 8.79
N ASP A 442 -42.89 2.15 8.51
CA ASP A 442 -43.86 2.80 7.61
C ASP A 442 -43.17 3.70 6.55
N SER A 443 -43.96 4.27 5.63
CA SER A 443 -43.51 5.32 4.72
C SER A 443 -42.92 6.51 5.47
N VAL A 444 -41.70 6.92 5.11
CA VAL A 444 -41.05 8.10 5.73
C VAL A 444 -41.37 9.33 4.90
N ASP A 445 -42.09 10.28 5.49
CA ASP A 445 -42.32 11.58 4.88
C ASP A 445 -41.04 12.42 4.89
N LEU A 446 -40.43 12.56 3.71
CA LEU A 446 -39.28 13.44 3.50
C LEU A 446 -39.68 14.91 3.47
N CYS A 447 -40.91 15.26 3.10
CA CYS A 447 -41.37 16.65 3.04
C CYS A 447 -41.47 17.31 4.43
N ALA A 448 -41.56 16.50 5.48
CA ALA A 448 -41.44 16.93 6.87
C ALA A 448 -40.00 17.32 7.28
N CYS A 449 -38.99 17.09 6.43
CA CYS A 449 -37.61 17.49 6.66
C CYS A 449 -37.49 19.03 6.72
N PRO A 450 -37.03 19.64 7.82
CA PRO A 450 -36.83 21.08 7.91
C PRO A 450 -35.87 21.61 6.83
N LEU A 451 -34.87 20.82 6.41
CA LEU A 451 -33.96 21.22 5.34
C LEU A 451 -34.71 21.39 4.00
N LEU A 452 -35.60 20.45 3.67
CA LEU A 452 -36.41 20.54 2.46
C LEU A 452 -37.46 21.64 2.56
N GLN A 453 -38.12 21.82 3.72
CA GLN A 453 -39.08 22.91 3.92
C GLN A 453 -38.45 24.29 3.69
N ARG A 454 -37.18 24.47 4.09
CA ARG A 454 -36.45 25.72 3.87
C ARG A 454 -36.12 25.99 2.40
N LEU A 455 -35.86 24.93 1.63
CA LEU A 455 -35.68 25.06 0.18
C LEU A 455 -36.98 25.47 -0.52
N HIS A 456 -38.12 24.97 -0.03
CA HIS A 456 -39.43 25.20 -0.63
C HIS A 456 -40.18 26.42 -0.05
N ALA A 457 -39.71 27.03 1.04
CA ALA A 457 -40.31 28.25 1.60
C ALA A 457 -40.24 29.47 0.65
N GLY A 458 -39.45 29.40 -0.44
CA GLY A 458 -39.36 30.40 -1.51
C GLY A 458 -39.98 30.01 -2.86
N ALA A 459 -40.50 28.78 -3.01
CA ALA A 459 -41.11 28.28 -4.25
C ALA A 459 -42.51 27.72 -3.93
N GLN A 460 -43.53 28.16 -4.67
CA GLN A 460 -44.90 27.69 -4.49
C GLN A 460 -44.99 26.15 -4.42
N VAL A 461 -45.52 25.69 -3.28
CA VAL A 461 -46.23 24.43 -3.04
C VAL A 461 -45.72 23.22 -3.84
N TRP A 462 -44.90 22.40 -3.18
CA TRP A 462 -44.69 21.00 -3.56
C TRP A 462 -45.97 20.22 -3.24
N GLU A 463 -46.87 20.14 -4.22
CA GLU A 463 -48.14 19.44 -4.09
C GLU A 463 -47.95 17.91 -4.25
N GLY A 464 -48.09 17.19 -3.14
CA GLY A 464 -48.69 15.86 -3.09
C GLY A 464 -47.88 14.67 -3.59
N ARG A 465 -47.47 13.79 -2.66
CA ARG A 465 -48.19 12.56 -2.29
C ARG A 465 -47.28 11.68 -1.44
N GLU A 466 -47.86 11.17 -0.37
CA GLU A 466 -47.35 10.05 0.43
C GLU A 466 -46.82 8.94 -0.48
N ALA A 467 -45.63 8.44 -0.15
CA ALA A 467 -44.97 7.36 -0.85
C ALA A 467 -44.92 6.14 0.07
N GLN A 468 -45.75 5.13 -0.21
CA GLN A 468 -45.58 3.77 0.34
C GLN A 468 -44.16 3.24 0.11
#